data_AF-A0A832CGX3-F1
#
_entry.id   AF-A0A832CGX3-F1
#
_cell.length_a   1.000
_cell.length_b   1.000
_cell.length_c   1.000
_cell.angle_alpha   90.00
_cell.angle_beta   90.00
_cell.angle_gamma   90.00
#
_symmetry.space_group_name_H-M   'P 1'
#
loop_
_entity.id
_entity.type
_entity.pdbx_description
1 polymer ?
#
loop_
_entity_poly.entity_id
_entity_poly.type
_entity_poly.pdbx_seq_one_letter_code
_entity_poly.pdbx_strand_id
1 'polypeptide(L)'
;MVYGYPSGFEEVGHRRSLVTVALILVNVAVYLATSWRNSFTAISEEWLQAGAFVPALLSQPDQWYRLFTSMFLHANLLHIFFNMLFLYFFGKHVERVLGPANYLALYMASGLLAEVFHTAFLPLEGETSAFIPALGASGAISGVLGAYLLMFPGTKLSMCVFYFFIPICFTTRAYAYLIFWFATQVLQGYLGASLGVAVFAHAGGFIGGLALLPLLLRSERVEALRVYASLRRFFFDVFFVKPGLSSFAKAVLTALLLSVAAGAVYSASAASSARTVSKVLGVSVSYQDVVESESVIVQLSDGSVSFTPITSSGVRVVVNRLSAMNLLFDEKYAGRTVSVDESRRVRVQGVPVQVQLKAQLSYDEWGLLTSGRGSMVTDVLQCSYYGCVVGERQAFSFEATTEKSWVGYEGIPVVELSVVSLAVCLAAILAVARAEHYEIAPSS
;
A
#
# COMPACT_ATOMS: atom_id res chain seq x y z
N MET A 1 3.09 22.01 -7.61
CA MET A 1 2.19 22.13 -8.78
C MET A 1 2.98 21.74 -10.02
N VAL A 2 2.48 20.78 -10.83
CA VAL A 2 3.18 20.24 -12.01
C VAL A 2 2.64 20.91 -13.26
N TYR A 3 3.41 21.78 -13.92
CA TYR A 3 3.06 22.29 -15.24
C TYR A 3 4.04 21.74 -16.27
N GLY A 4 3.51 21.00 -17.24
CA GLY A 4 4.27 20.50 -18.37
C GLY A 4 3.31 20.28 -19.52
N TYR A 5 3.24 21.23 -20.45
CA TYR A 5 2.60 20.99 -21.74
C TYR A 5 3.62 20.36 -22.67
N PRO A 6 3.28 19.26 -23.36
CA PRO A 6 3.99 18.89 -24.57
C PRO A 6 3.87 20.06 -25.56
N SER A 7 4.94 20.84 -25.73
CA SER A 7 5.01 21.94 -26.70
C SER A 7 4.69 21.37 -28.09
N GLY A 8 3.53 21.70 -28.66
CA GLY A 8 3.02 20.96 -29.82
C GLY A 8 1.51 20.73 -29.85
N PHE A 9 0.92 20.48 -28.67
CA PHE A 9 -0.37 19.78 -28.54
C PHE A 9 -1.57 20.65 -28.13
N GLU A 10 -1.45 21.98 -28.17
CA GLU A 10 -2.58 22.88 -27.86
C GLU A 10 -3.70 22.82 -28.91
N GLU A 11 -3.38 22.45 -30.16
CA GLU A 11 -4.34 22.46 -31.28
C GLU A 11 -4.68 21.09 -31.88
N VAL A 12 -4.09 19.99 -31.38
CA VAL A 12 -4.42 18.64 -31.87
C VAL A 12 -5.76 18.19 -31.30
N GLY A 13 -6.82 18.63 -31.96
CA GLY A 13 -8.18 18.12 -31.81
C GLY A 13 -8.84 18.53 -30.52
N HIS A 14 -9.91 19.30 -30.64
CA HIS A 14 -10.90 19.66 -29.63
C HIS A 14 -11.66 18.44 -29.02
N ARG A 15 -11.01 17.28 -28.84
CA ARG A 15 -11.58 16.19 -28.05
C ARG A 15 -11.36 16.52 -26.59
N ARG A 16 -12.45 16.95 -25.94
CA ARG A 16 -12.53 17.08 -24.49
C ARG A 16 -12.06 15.76 -23.87
N SER A 17 -11.15 15.82 -22.90
CA SER A 17 -10.73 14.67 -22.08
C SER A 17 -11.85 14.32 -21.10
N LEU A 18 -12.96 13.83 -21.65
CA LEU A 18 -14.23 13.65 -20.94
C LEU A 18 -14.10 12.58 -19.87
N VAL A 19 -13.33 11.51 -20.13
CA VAL A 19 -13.18 10.42 -19.16
C VAL A 19 -12.30 10.86 -18.00
N THR A 20 -11.18 11.57 -18.24
CA THR A 20 -10.38 12.14 -17.14
C THR A 20 -11.23 13.05 -16.26
N VAL A 21 -12.01 13.97 -16.86
CA VAL A 21 -12.88 14.88 -16.10
C VAL A 21 -13.98 14.11 -15.36
N ALA A 22 -14.62 13.13 -16.01
CA ALA A 22 -15.66 12.31 -15.38
C ALA A 22 -15.11 11.53 -14.18
N LEU A 23 -13.93 10.90 -14.31
CA LEU A 23 -13.28 10.22 -13.20
C LEU A 23 -12.98 11.18 -12.05
N ILE A 24 -12.50 12.40 -12.34
CA ILE A 24 -12.28 13.41 -11.30
C ILE A 24 -13.59 13.75 -10.58
N LEU A 25 -14.65 14.03 -11.32
CA LEU A 25 -15.96 14.39 -10.75
C LEU A 25 -16.53 13.25 -9.91
N VAL A 26 -16.42 12.00 -10.36
CA VAL A 26 -16.87 10.82 -9.60
C VAL A 26 -16.08 10.68 -8.30
N ASN A 27 -14.75 10.78 -8.34
CA ASN A 27 -13.92 10.69 -7.14
C ASN A 27 -14.23 11.81 -6.13
N VAL A 28 -14.44 13.04 -6.61
CA VAL A 28 -14.85 14.17 -5.75
C VAL A 28 -16.23 13.92 -5.14
N ALA A 29 -17.21 13.47 -5.91
CA ALA A 29 -18.54 13.17 -5.40
C ALA A 29 -18.52 12.05 -4.35
N VAL A 30 -17.78 10.96 -4.60
CA VAL A 30 -17.60 9.86 -3.64
C VAL A 30 -16.91 10.35 -2.37
N TYR A 31 -15.86 11.16 -2.47
CA TYR A 31 -15.21 11.72 -1.30
C TYR A 31 -16.15 12.60 -0.47
N LEU A 32 -16.92 13.48 -1.09
CA LEU A 32 -17.90 14.32 -0.39
C LEU A 32 -18.94 13.47 0.35
N ALA A 33 -19.46 12.43 -0.30
CA ALA A 33 -20.43 11.53 0.31
C ALA A 33 -19.84 10.73 1.49
N THR A 34 -18.61 10.26 1.36
CA THR A 34 -17.98 9.35 2.33
C THR A 34 -17.30 10.07 3.50
N SER A 35 -17.07 11.37 3.39
CA SER A 35 -16.40 12.20 4.43
C SER A 35 -17.31 13.23 5.11
N TRP A 36 -18.57 13.40 4.66
CA TRP A 36 -19.52 14.37 5.22
C TRP A 36 -19.64 14.29 6.76
N ARG A 37 -19.77 13.08 7.33
CA ARG A 37 -19.89 12.89 8.79
C ARG A 37 -18.67 13.36 9.58
N ASN A 38 -17.51 13.44 8.93
CA ASN A 38 -16.25 13.91 9.50
C ASN A 38 -15.92 15.33 9.02
N SER A 39 -16.92 16.14 8.66
CA SER A 39 -16.75 17.52 8.17
C SER A 39 -15.78 17.63 6.99
N PHE A 40 -15.76 16.62 6.12
CA PHE A 40 -14.90 16.52 4.93
C PHE A 40 -13.39 16.52 5.22
N THR A 41 -12.97 16.18 6.44
CA THR A 41 -11.55 16.10 6.80
C THR A 41 -10.95 14.74 6.44
N ALA A 42 -11.71 13.67 6.71
CA ALA A 42 -11.33 12.29 6.48
C ALA A 42 -12.55 11.42 6.14
N ILE A 43 -12.31 10.27 5.52
CA ILE A 43 -13.35 9.24 5.31
C ILE A 43 -13.91 8.77 6.66
N SER A 44 -15.21 8.48 6.73
CA SER A 44 -15.80 7.87 7.93
C SER A 44 -15.44 6.38 8.05
N GLU A 45 -15.37 5.87 9.27
CA GLU A 45 -15.07 4.46 9.54
C GLU A 45 -16.05 3.49 8.86
N GLU A 46 -17.35 3.82 8.80
CA GLU A 46 -18.37 3.04 8.09
C GLU A 46 -17.98 2.80 6.62
N TRP A 47 -17.69 3.86 5.87
CA TRP A 47 -17.31 3.77 4.46
C TRP A 47 -15.93 3.15 4.24
N LEU A 48 -14.99 3.36 5.18
CA LEU A 48 -13.69 2.71 5.17
C LEU A 48 -13.86 1.19 5.26
N GLN A 49 -14.59 0.71 6.28
CA GLN A 49 -14.85 -0.70 6.50
C GLN A 49 -15.72 -1.30 5.39
N ALA A 50 -16.64 -0.54 4.80
CA ALA A 50 -17.54 -1.03 3.76
C ALA A 50 -16.87 -1.15 2.38
N GLY A 51 -15.98 -0.23 2.01
CA GLY A 51 -15.54 -0.15 0.59
C GLY A 51 -14.04 -0.19 0.34
N ALA A 52 -13.19 -0.10 1.37
CA ALA A 52 -11.74 -0.22 1.18
C ALA A 52 -11.34 -1.65 0.82
N PHE A 53 -10.23 -1.79 0.09
CA PHE A 53 -9.66 -3.08 -0.26
C PHE A 53 -8.90 -3.63 0.94
N VAL A 54 -9.20 -4.88 1.30
CA VAL A 54 -8.51 -5.61 2.37
C VAL A 54 -8.11 -6.96 1.77
N PRO A 55 -6.82 -7.26 1.60
CA PRO A 55 -6.36 -8.48 0.94
C PRO A 55 -6.95 -9.77 1.55
N ALA A 56 -7.09 -9.82 2.87
CA ALA A 56 -7.68 -10.95 3.59
C ALA A 56 -9.17 -11.19 3.30
N LEU A 57 -9.86 -10.26 2.66
CA LEU A 57 -11.26 -10.43 2.24
C LEU A 57 -11.38 -10.94 0.80
N LEU A 58 -10.28 -11.12 0.07
CA LEU A 58 -10.32 -11.54 -1.34
C LEU A 58 -10.85 -12.96 -1.53
N SER A 59 -10.72 -13.84 -0.52
CA SER A 59 -11.34 -15.17 -0.52
C SER A 59 -12.85 -15.15 -0.37
N GLN A 60 -13.43 -14.03 0.06
CA GLN A 60 -14.86 -13.93 0.32
C GLN A 60 -15.58 -13.51 -0.97
N PRO A 61 -16.39 -14.39 -1.59
CA PRO A 61 -16.99 -14.11 -2.91
C PRO A 61 -17.88 -12.87 -2.93
N ASP A 62 -18.49 -12.51 -1.80
CA ASP A 62 -19.34 -11.34 -1.63
C ASP A 62 -18.55 -10.03 -1.50
N GLN A 63 -17.22 -10.08 -1.36
CA GLN A 63 -16.37 -8.91 -1.10
C GLN A 63 -15.59 -8.41 -2.34
N TRP A 64 -15.72 -9.06 -3.50
CA TRP A 64 -15.01 -8.72 -4.74
C TRP A 64 -15.23 -7.28 -5.24
N TYR A 65 -16.36 -6.66 -4.89
CA TYR A 65 -16.65 -5.26 -5.25
C TYR A 65 -15.59 -4.29 -4.71
N ARG A 66 -14.89 -4.66 -3.63
CA ARG A 66 -13.84 -3.85 -3.00
C ARG A 66 -12.66 -3.56 -3.91
N LEU A 67 -12.36 -4.46 -4.86
CA LEU A 67 -11.35 -4.25 -5.90
C LEU A 67 -11.65 -3.01 -6.76
N PHE A 68 -12.94 -2.66 -6.88
CA PHE A 68 -13.39 -1.52 -7.67
C PHE A 68 -13.72 -0.31 -6.79
N THR A 69 -14.37 -0.51 -5.64
CA THR A 69 -14.75 0.61 -4.78
C THR A 69 -13.55 1.28 -4.12
N SER A 70 -12.49 0.52 -3.78
CA SER A 70 -11.26 1.06 -3.18
C SER A 70 -10.64 2.16 -4.05
N MET A 71 -10.73 2.00 -5.37
CA MET A 71 -10.19 2.94 -6.36
C MET A 71 -10.82 4.34 -6.31
N PHE A 72 -11.98 4.49 -5.66
CA PHE A 72 -12.71 5.77 -5.57
C PHE A 72 -12.75 6.38 -4.16
N LEU A 73 -12.37 5.62 -3.14
CA LEU A 73 -12.32 6.09 -1.76
C LEU A 73 -11.02 6.85 -1.49
N HIS A 74 -11.08 7.86 -0.63
CA HIS A 74 -9.93 8.70 -0.30
C HIS A 74 -9.87 8.99 1.20
N ALA A 75 -8.69 8.82 1.79
CA ALA A 75 -8.50 8.86 3.24
C ALA A 75 -8.75 10.26 3.83
N ASN A 76 -8.31 11.30 3.14
CA ASN A 76 -8.36 12.69 3.58
C ASN A 76 -8.25 13.67 2.40
N LEU A 77 -8.37 14.97 2.70
CA LEU A 77 -8.45 16.03 1.70
C LEU A 77 -7.17 16.14 0.86
N LEU A 78 -6.00 15.99 1.48
CA LEU A 78 -4.72 16.03 0.76
C LEU A 78 -4.58 14.83 -0.18
N HIS A 79 -5.02 13.65 0.26
CA HIS A 79 -4.98 12.43 -0.55
C HIS A 79 -5.80 12.59 -1.84
N ILE A 80 -7.07 13.03 -1.76
CA ILE A 80 -7.86 13.27 -2.97
C ILE A 80 -7.29 14.41 -3.81
N PHE A 81 -6.86 15.50 -3.20
CA PHE A 81 -6.32 16.65 -3.92
C PHE A 81 -5.15 16.23 -4.82
N PHE A 82 -4.15 15.51 -4.28
CA PHE A 82 -3.01 15.09 -5.07
C PHE A 82 -3.38 14.03 -6.12
N ASN A 83 -4.26 13.07 -5.82
CA ASN A 83 -4.74 12.11 -6.82
C ASN A 83 -5.39 12.83 -8.02
N MET A 84 -6.30 13.76 -7.76
CA MET A 84 -6.99 14.49 -8.83
C MET A 84 -6.04 15.42 -9.59
N LEU A 85 -5.05 16.00 -8.90
CA LEU A 85 -4.01 16.82 -9.54
C LEU A 85 -3.20 15.99 -10.54
N PHE A 86 -2.70 14.83 -10.14
CA PHE A 86 -1.94 13.94 -11.02
C PHE A 86 -2.81 13.38 -12.15
N LEU A 87 -4.04 12.95 -11.85
CA LEU A 87 -4.99 12.47 -12.84
C LEU A 87 -5.30 13.55 -13.89
N TYR A 88 -5.49 14.80 -13.48
CA TYR A 88 -5.76 15.90 -14.40
C TYR A 88 -4.58 16.20 -15.33
N PHE A 89 -3.36 16.32 -14.78
CA PHE A 89 -2.19 16.71 -15.57
C PHE A 89 -1.73 15.60 -16.53
N PHE A 90 -1.68 14.36 -16.06
CA PHE A 90 -1.18 13.24 -16.87
C PHE A 90 -2.30 12.55 -17.66
N GLY A 91 -3.47 12.34 -17.03
CA GLY A 91 -4.59 11.61 -17.63
C GLY A 91 -5.10 12.22 -18.91
N LYS A 92 -5.25 13.55 -18.98
CA LYS A 92 -5.73 14.23 -20.19
C LYS A 92 -4.84 13.96 -21.41
N HIS A 93 -3.53 13.83 -21.21
CA HIS A 93 -2.57 13.61 -22.27
C HIS A 93 -2.61 12.16 -22.75
N VAL A 94 -2.69 11.20 -21.82
CA VAL A 94 -2.88 9.78 -22.14
C VAL A 94 -4.23 9.53 -22.84
N GLU A 95 -5.32 10.15 -22.37
CA GLU A 95 -6.66 10.01 -22.97
C GLU A 95 -6.71 10.51 -24.42
N ARG A 96 -6.02 11.61 -24.74
CA ARG A 96 -5.98 12.13 -26.12
C ARG A 96 -5.35 11.16 -27.11
N VAL A 97 -4.40 10.35 -26.66
CA VAL A 97 -3.73 9.36 -27.50
C VAL A 97 -4.57 8.09 -27.62
N LEU A 98 -4.94 7.50 -26.48
CA LEU A 98 -5.67 6.23 -26.43
C LEU A 98 -7.13 6.38 -26.88
N GLY A 99 -7.69 7.57 -26.72
CA GLY A 99 -9.13 7.81 -26.77
C GLY A 99 -9.83 7.32 -25.49
N PRO A 100 -11.11 7.68 -25.31
CA PRO A 100 -11.82 7.53 -24.05
C PRO A 100 -11.95 6.06 -23.58
N ALA A 101 -12.32 5.14 -24.48
CA ALA A 101 -12.55 3.73 -24.13
C ALA A 101 -11.26 3.03 -23.68
N ASN A 102 -10.18 3.15 -24.47
CA ASN A 102 -8.90 2.51 -24.16
C ASN A 102 -8.23 3.18 -22.95
N TYR A 103 -8.43 4.48 -22.73
CA TYR A 103 -7.98 5.17 -21.53
C TYR A 103 -8.72 4.70 -20.27
N LEU A 104 -10.05 4.53 -20.34
CA LEU A 104 -10.82 3.97 -19.23
C LEU A 104 -10.37 2.53 -18.92
N ALA A 105 -10.17 1.72 -19.96
CA ALA A 105 -9.66 0.36 -19.80
C ALA A 105 -8.27 0.34 -19.16
N LEU A 106 -7.36 1.23 -19.59
CA LEU A 106 -6.05 1.41 -18.96
C LEU A 106 -6.20 1.76 -17.48
N TYR A 107 -7.01 2.76 -17.15
CA TYR A 107 -7.22 3.22 -15.77
C TYR A 107 -7.75 2.09 -14.87
N MET A 108 -8.83 1.43 -15.29
CA MET A 108 -9.47 0.37 -14.51
C MET A 108 -8.56 -0.85 -14.35
N ALA A 109 -7.95 -1.33 -15.44
CA ALA A 109 -7.07 -2.49 -15.40
C ALA A 109 -5.78 -2.22 -14.61
N SER A 110 -5.21 -1.02 -14.69
CA SER A 110 -4.07 -0.64 -13.85
C SER A 110 -4.45 -0.54 -12.36
N GLY A 111 -5.66 -0.11 -12.03
CA GLY A 111 -6.16 -0.14 -10.65
C GLY A 111 -6.27 -1.57 -10.11
N LEU A 112 -6.83 -2.49 -10.90
CA LEU A 112 -6.88 -3.91 -10.52
C LEU A 112 -5.47 -4.51 -10.37
N LEU A 113 -4.54 -4.18 -11.28
CA LEU A 113 -3.15 -4.62 -11.17
C LEU A 113 -2.45 -4.02 -9.94
N ALA A 114 -2.83 -2.84 -9.49
CA ALA A 114 -2.34 -2.29 -8.23
C ALA A 114 -2.71 -3.21 -7.05
N GLU A 115 -3.96 -3.64 -6.96
CA GLU A 115 -4.40 -4.55 -5.88
C GLU A 115 -3.82 -5.96 -6.01
N VAL A 116 -3.58 -6.43 -7.24
CA VAL A 116 -2.85 -7.68 -7.51
C VAL A 116 -1.44 -7.61 -6.92
N PHE A 117 -0.68 -6.54 -7.21
CA PHE A 117 0.67 -6.40 -6.68
C PHE A 117 0.67 -6.14 -5.17
N HIS A 118 -0.27 -5.35 -4.65
CA HIS A 118 -0.37 -5.16 -3.20
C HIS A 118 -0.57 -6.49 -2.46
N THR A 119 -1.46 -7.35 -2.97
CA THR A 119 -1.72 -8.67 -2.38
C THR A 119 -0.57 -9.66 -2.63
N ALA A 120 0.05 -9.62 -3.80
CA ALA A 120 1.17 -10.51 -4.13
C ALA A 120 2.39 -10.25 -3.23
N PHE A 121 2.61 -9.02 -2.78
CA PHE A 121 3.80 -8.61 -2.04
C PHE A 121 3.60 -8.56 -0.52
N LEU A 122 2.47 -9.07 0.01
CA LEU A 122 2.25 -9.20 1.45
C LEU A 122 3.40 -9.91 2.20
N PRO A 123 4.07 -10.95 1.67
CA PRO A 123 5.22 -11.56 2.33
C PRO A 123 6.40 -10.61 2.59
N LEU A 124 6.53 -9.54 1.79
CA LEU A 124 7.54 -8.51 1.99
C LEU A 124 7.06 -7.41 2.95
N GLU A 125 5.75 -7.14 3.01
CA GLU A 125 5.14 -6.16 3.91
C GLU A 125 4.86 -6.73 5.32
N GLY A 126 4.82 -8.07 5.46
CA GLY A 126 4.50 -8.81 6.68
C GLY A 126 3.03 -9.25 6.73
N GLU A 127 2.74 -10.37 7.40
CA GLU A 127 1.40 -10.99 7.38
C GLU A 127 0.26 -10.08 7.86
N THR A 128 0.55 -9.15 8.77
CA THR A 128 -0.44 -8.22 9.31
C THR A 128 -0.94 -7.22 8.27
N SER A 129 -0.15 -6.95 7.23
CA SER A 129 -0.55 -6.07 6.11
C SER A 129 -1.79 -6.58 5.37
N ALA A 130 -2.06 -7.89 5.42
CA ALA A 130 -3.24 -8.50 4.81
C ALA A 130 -4.58 -7.95 5.35
N PHE A 131 -4.56 -7.32 6.53
CA PHE A 131 -5.73 -6.78 7.22
C PHE A 131 -5.78 -5.25 7.20
N ILE A 132 -4.75 -4.58 6.68
CA ILE A 132 -4.70 -3.13 6.61
C ILE A 132 -5.52 -2.68 5.39
N PRO A 133 -6.55 -1.83 5.57
CA PRO A 133 -7.34 -1.34 4.44
C PRO A 133 -6.52 -0.43 3.51
N ALA A 134 -6.54 -0.74 2.21
CA ALA A 134 -6.01 0.08 1.14
C ALA A 134 -7.13 0.76 0.34
N LEU A 135 -6.91 2.01 -0.04
CA LEU A 135 -7.87 2.80 -0.81
C LEU A 135 -7.17 3.95 -1.54
N GLY A 136 -7.77 4.41 -2.63
CA GLY A 136 -7.28 5.54 -3.42
C GLY A 136 -7.24 5.23 -4.90
N ALA A 137 -7.45 6.28 -5.70
CA ALA A 137 -7.26 6.23 -7.15
C ALA A 137 -5.78 6.08 -7.57
N SER A 138 -4.85 6.19 -6.62
CA SER A 138 -3.41 6.31 -6.86
C SER A 138 -2.81 5.10 -7.60
N GLY A 139 -3.29 3.87 -7.37
CA GLY A 139 -2.87 2.70 -8.13
C GLY A 139 -3.19 2.83 -9.63
N ALA A 140 -4.43 3.17 -9.96
CA ALA A 140 -4.86 3.40 -11.35
C ALA A 140 -4.14 4.60 -11.98
N ILE A 141 -3.98 5.70 -11.24
CA ILE A 141 -3.22 6.87 -11.68
C ILE A 141 -1.76 6.49 -11.95
N SER A 142 -1.16 5.63 -11.14
CA SER A 142 0.21 5.15 -11.35
C SER A 142 0.34 4.44 -12.70
N GLY A 143 -0.68 3.69 -13.12
CA GLY A 143 -0.71 3.11 -14.47
C GLY A 143 -0.82 4.14 -15.60
N VAL A 144 -1.58 5.21 -15.38
CA VAL A 144 -1.57 6.36 -16.29
C VAL A 144 -0.16 6.97 -16.38
N LEU A 145 0.57 7.07 -15.26
CA LEU A 145 1.96 7.55 -15.24
C LEU A 145 2.92 6.60 -15.98
N GLY A 146 2.76 5.29 -15.82
CA GLY A 146 3.54 4.29 -16.55
C GLY A 146 3.33 4.40 -18.06
N ALA A 147 2.08 4.50 -18.51
CA ALA A 147 1.77 4.74 -19.92
C ALA A 147 2.31 6.09 -20.42
N TYR A 148 2.21 7.14 -19.60
CA TYR A 148 2.74 8.46 -19.90
C TYR A 148 4.26 8.45 -20.09
N LEU A 149 5.00 7.68 -19.28
CA LEU A 149 6.46 7.53 -19.40
C LEU A 149 6.86 7.06 -20.80
N LEU A 150 6.17 6.07 -21.36
CA LEU A 150 6.49 5.52 -22.68
C LEU A 150 6.07 6.46 -23.82
N MET A 151 4.95 7.18 -23.68
CA MET A 151 4.46 8.07 -24.74
C MET A 151 5.14 9.44 -24.78
N PHE A 152 5.51 9.97 -23.61
CA PHE A 152 5.96 11.36 -23.43
C PHE A 152 7.23 11.49 -22.57
N PRO A 153 8.26 10.63 -22.74
CA PRO A 153 9.43 10.57 -21.85
C PRO A 153 10.19 11.89 -21.74
N GLY A 154 10.22 12.65 -22.84
CA GLY A 154 10.94 13.90 -22.95
C GLY A 154 10.27 15.13 -22.32
N THR A 155 9.00 15.04 -21.93
CA THR A 155 8.23 16.23 -21.52
C THR A 155 8.89 16.92 -20.32
N LYS A 156 9.04 18.25 -20.39
CA LYS A 156 9.50 19.05 -19.25
C LYS A 156 8.37 19.15 -18.24
N LEU A 157 8.61 18.66 -17.03
CA LEU A 157 7.73 18.77 -15.88
C LEU A 157 8.30 19.83 -14.95
N SER A 158 7.61 20.95 -14.78
CA SER A 158 7.94 21.97 -13.79
C SER A 158 7.18 21.68 -12.51
N MET A 159 7.89 21.38 -11.42
CA MET A 159 7.31 21.02 -10.13
C MET A 159 7.66 22.09 -9.10
N CYS A 160 6.65 22.61 -8.41
CA CYS A 160 6.85 23.50 -7.26
C CYS A 160 6.47 22.79 -5.96
N VAL A 161 7.38 22.80 -4.98
CA VAL A 161 7.19 22.33 -3.61
C VAL A 161 7.31 23.53 -2.67
N PHE A 162 6.43 23.64 -1.69
CA PHE A 162 6.53 24.68 -0.68
C PHE A 162 7.48 24.22 0.43
N TYR A 163 8.61 24.92 0.57
CA TYR A 163 9.41 24.84 1.79
C TYR A 163 8.98 25.99 2.70
N PHE A 164 8.20 25.66 3.73
CA PHE A 164 7.52 26.64 4.58
C PHE A 164 6.58 27.52 3.73
N PHE A 165 6.92 28.79 3.49
CA PHE A 165 6.16 29.70 2.62
C PHE A 165 6.86 30.01 1.29
N ILE A 166 8.04 29.43 1.02
CA ILE A 166 8.83 29.70 -0.18
C ILE A 166 8.54 28.60 -1.21
N PRO A 167 7.95 28.91 -2.37
CA PRO A 167 7.80 27.94 -3.45
C PRO A 167 9.15 27.69 -4.11
N ILE A 168 9.69 26.49 -3.93
CA ILE A 168 10.88 26.02 -4.66
C ILE A 168 10.38 25.29 -5.90
N CYS A 169 10.64 25.87 -7.07
CA CYS A 169 10.28 25.28 -8.35
C CYS A 169 11.50 24.74 -9.06
N PHE A 170 11.44 23.49 -9.53
CA PHE A 170 12.46 22.88 -10.38
C PHE A 170 11.81 22.27 -11.61
N THR A 171 12.54 22.24 -12.72
CA THR A 171 12.07 21.61 -13.96
C THR A 171 12.94 20.42 -14.28
N THR A 172 12.29 19.28 -14.53
CA THR A 172 12.96 18.02 -14.88
C THR A 172 12.26 17.36 -16.07
N ARG A 173 12.90 16.36 -16.68
CA ARG A 173 12.27 15.57 -17.74
C ARG A 173 11.36 14.51 -17.14
N ALA A 174 10.26 14.20 -17.81
CA ALA A 174 9.27 13.24 -17.35
C ALA A 174 9.89 11.88 -17.04
N TYR A 175 10.78 11.37 -17.90
CA TYR A 175 11.44 10.09 -17.63
C TYR A 175 12.26 10.12 -16.32
N ALA A 176 12.99 11.21 -16.07
CA ALA A 176 13.84 11.30 -14.88
C ALA A 176 13.00 11.32 -13.62
N TYR A 177 11.93 12.13 -13.61
CA TYR A 177 11.01 12.19 -12.48
C TYR A 177 10.25 10.89 -12.24
N LEU A 178 9.67 10.30 -13.29
CA LEU A 178 8.82 9.11 -13.16
C LEU A 178 9.64 7.86 -12.80
N ILE A 179 10.85 7.69 -13.36
CA ILE A 179 11.75 6.60 -12.95
C ILE A 179 12.22 6.81 -11.51
N PHE A 180 12.57 8.04 -11.12
CA PHE A 180 12.92 8.34 -9.74
C PHE A 180 11.76 8.02 -8.78
N TRP A 181 10.56 8.51 -9.08
CA TRP A 181 9.38 8.24 -8.26
C TRP A 181 9.09 6.73 -8.17
N PHE A 182 9.12 6.00 -9.29
CA PHE A 182 8.95 4.55 -9.30
C PHE A 182 10.02 3.84 -8.46
N ALA A 183 11.29 4.25 -8.57
CA ALA A 183 12.37 3.72 -7.75
C ALA A 183 12.12 3.94 -6.25
N THR A 184 11.54 5.08 -5.85
CA THR A 184 11.16 5.31 -4.45
C THR A 184 10.06 4.36 -3.98
N GLN A 185 9.08 4.01 -4.83
CA GLN A 185 8.03 3.04 -4.47
C GLN A 185 8.64 1.65 -4.23
N VAL A 186 9.51 1.20 -5.15
CA VAL A 186 10.22 -0.08 -5.03
C VAL A 186 11.09 -0.12 -3.78
N LEU A 187 11.87 0.94 -3.52
CA LEU A 187 12.75 1.01 -2.36
C LEU A 187 11.96 1.02 -1.04
N GLN A 188 10.91 1.84 -0.93
CA GLN A 188 10.08 1.89 0.28
C GLN A 188 9.39 0.56 0.57
N GLY A 189 8.94 -0.15 -0.47
CA GLY A 189 8.36 -1.49 -0.35
C GLY A 189 9.35 -2.47 0.26
N TYR A 190 10.58 -2.54 -0.26
CA TYR A 190 11.61 -3.43 0.27
C TYR A 190 12.15 -3.05 1.65
N LEU A 191 12.06 -1.78 2.03
CA LEU A 191 12.47 -1.30 3.35
C LEU A 191 11.37 -1.41 4.41
N GLY A 192 10.15 -1.82 4.05
CA GLY A 192 9.00 -1.80 4.96
C GLY A 192 8.63 -0.39 5.45
N ALA A 193 9.07 0.65 4.73
CA ALA A 193 8.92 2.05 5.12
C ALA A 193 7.66 2.67 4.50
N SER A 194 6.53 1.95 4.57
CA SER A 194 5.32 2.28 3.82
C SER A 194 4.54 3.48 4.38
N LEU A 195 4.80 3.94 5.61
CA LEU A 195 4.15 5.12 6.24
C LEU A 195 2.62 5.18 6.03
N GLY A 196 1.93 4.04 5.99
CA GLY A 196 0.48 3.96 5.74
C GLY A 196 0.06 4.11 4.27
N VAL A 197 0.99 3.89 3.32
CA VAL A 197 0.78 3.97 1.88
C VAL A 197 1.06 2.60 1.25
N ALA A 198 0.15 2.10 0.41
CA ALA A 198 0.31 0.84 -0.32
C ALA A 198 1.31 0.99 -1.48
N VAL A 199 2.61 1.04 -1.17
CA VAL A 199 3.69 1.33 -2.13
C VAL A 199 3.81 0.27 -3.23
N PHE A 200 3.55 -1.01 -2.95
CA PHE A 200 3.50 -2.04 -3.98
C PHE A 200 2.25 -1.94 -4.86
N ALA A 201 1.15 -1.34 -4.38
CA ALA A 201 0.02 -0.99 -5.23
C ALA A 201 0.40 0.07 -6.26
N HIS A 202 1.12 1.12 -5.84
CA HIS A 202 1.64 2.13 -6.77
C HIS A 202 2.61 1.56 -7.79
N ALA A 203 3.56 0.74 -7.34
CA ALA A 203 4.49 0.06 -8.22
C ALA A 203 3.74 -0.84 -9.23
N GLY A 204 2.81 -1.67 -8.75
CA GLY A 204 1.99 -2.54 -9.59
C GLY A 204 1.14 -1.81 -10.61
N GLY A 205 0.50 -0.71 -10.20
CA GLY A 205 -0.23 0.18 -11.10
C GLY A 205 0.68 0.72 -12.21
N PHE A 206 1.85 1.26 -11.85
CA PHE A 206 2.84 1.78 -12.80
C PHE A 206 3.32 0.72 -13.80
N ILE A 207 3.68 -0.47 -13.32
CA ILE A 207 4.10 -1.61 -14.14
C ILE A 207 2.95 -2.06 -15.04
N GLY A 208 1.73 -2.12 -14.50
CA GLY A 208 0.53 -2.42 -15.28
C GLY A 208 0.32 -1.43 -16.42
N GLY A 209 0.53 -0.14 -16.18
CA GLY A 209 0.51 0.89 -17.22
C GLY A 209 1.52 0.65 -18.35
N LEU A 210 2.75 0.28 -18.00
CA LEU A 210 3.79 -0.09 -18.96
C LEU A 210 3.41 -1.33 -19.78
N ALA A 211 2.88 -2.36 -19.11
CA ALA A 211 2.53 -3.64 -19.71
C ALA A 211 1.26 -3.59 -20.59
N LEU A 212 0.28 -2.77 -20.21
CA LEU A 212 -1.00 -2.65 -20.91
C LEU A 212 -0.95 -1.71 -22.11
N LEU A 213 -0.05 -0.71 -22.09
CA LEU A 213 0.03 0.28 -23.18
C LEU A 213 0.17 -0.36 -24.57
N PRO A 214 1.06 -1.34 -24.82
CA PRO A 214 1.20 -1.98 -26.13
C PRO A 214 -0.09 -2.62 -26.67
N LEU A 215 -0.99 -3.06 -25.78
CA LEU A 215 -2.25 -3.71 -26.14
C LEU A 215 -3.36 -2.69 -26.47
N LEU A 216 -3.29 -1.51 -25.85
CA LEU A 216 -4.33 -0.48 -25.91
C LEU A 216 -3.99 0.62 -26.92
N LEU A 217 -2.72 0.77 -27.28
CA LEU A 217 -2.26 1.78 -28.23
C LEU A 217 -2.55 1.34 -29.67
N ARG A 218 -3.18 2.22 -30.45
CA ARG A 218 -3.43 2.00 -31.89
C ARG A 218 -2.30 2.61 -32.71
N SER A 219 -1.54 1.79 -33.44
CA SER A 219 -0.37 2.23 -34.22
C SER A 219 -0.68 3.34 -35.22
N GLU A 220 -1.82 3.25 -35.92
CA GLU A 220 -2.29 4.27 -36.89
C GLU A 220 -2.40 5.67 -36.25
N ARG A 221 -2.82 5.74 -34.99
CA ARG A 221 -2.94 7.02 -34.26
C ARG A 221 -1.58 7.57 -33.87
N VAL A 222 -0.67 6.70 -33.44
CA VAL A 222 0.70 7.10 -33.08
C VAL A 222 1.39 7.68 -34.31
N GLU A 223 1.28 7.02 -35.46
CA GLU A 223 1.84 7.48 -36.72
C GLU A 223 1.23 8.82 -37.15
N ALA A 224 -0.10 8.98 -37.10
CA ALA A 224 -0.76 10.24 -37.40
C ALA A 224 -0.28 11.39 -36.49
N LEU A 225 -0.16 11.12 -35.18
CA LEU A 225 0.33 12.11 -34.21
C LEU A 225 1.82 12.44 -34.43
N ARG A 226 2.64 11.47 -34.80
CA ARG A 226 4.05 11.67 -35.18
C ARG A 226 4.18 12.51 -36.44
N VAL A 227 3.37 12.24 -37.46
CA VAL A 227 3.35 13.04 -38.69
C VAL A 227 2.95 14.48 -38.38
N TYR A 228 1.90 14.69 -37.58
CA TYR A 228 1.50 16.04 -37.17
C TYR A 228 2.60 16.76 -36.38
N ALA A 229 3.23 16.09 -35.41
CA ALA A 229 4.33 16.64 -34.63
C ALA A 229 5.57 16.93 -35.50
N SER A 230 5.84 16.08 -36.48
CA SER A 230 6.96 16.20 -37.43
C SER A 230 6.76 17.32 -38.46
N LEU A 231 5.53 17.48 -38.98
CA LEU A 231 5.19 18.58 -39.91
C LEU A 231 5.39 19.95 -39.27
N ARG A 232 5.18 20.09 -37.96
CA ARG A 232 5.53 21.30 -37.20
C ARG A 232 7.05 21.54 -37.11
N ARG A 233 7.86 20.49 -37.19
CA ARG A 233 9.34 20.52 -37.13
C ARG A 233 10.02 20.72 -38.49
N PHE A 234 9.32 20.45 -39.61
CA PHE A 234 9.84 20.66 -40.96
C PHE A 234 10.35 22.09 -41.20
N PHE A 235 9.85 23.06 -40.42
CA PHE A 235 10.32 24.44 -40.46
C PHE A 235 11.58 24.74 -39.62
N PHE A 236 12.15 23.81 -38.83
CA PHE A 236 13.18 24.17 -37.86
C PHE A 236 14.40 23.26 -37.58
N ASP A 237 14.57 22.00 -38.00
CA ASP A 237 15.90 21.34 -37.80
C ASP A 237 16.20 20.12 -38.68
N VAL A 238 17.36 20.15 -39.35
CA VAL A 238 17.87 19.15 -40.32
C VAL A 238 18.91 18.19 -39.72
N PHE A 239 19.39 18.39 -38.48
CA PHE A 239 20.52 17.59 -37.97
C PHE A 239 20.38 17.18 -36.49
N PHE A 240 19.96 15.93 -36.27
CA PHE A 240 20.12 15.08 -35.07
C PHE A 240 19.41 15.44 -33.73
N VAL A 241 18.47 14.58 -33.30
CA VAL A 241 18.27 14.18 -31.88
C VAL A 241 17.79 12.72 -31.85
N LYS A 242 18.40 11.85 -31.02
CA LYS A 242 17.88 10.49 -30.75
C LYS A 242 16.60 10.62 -29.88
N PRO A 243 15.42 10.23 -30.38
CA PRO A 243 14.18 10.33 -29.61
C PRO A 243 14.10 9.19 -28.59
N GLY A 244 13.49 9.45 -27.43
CA GLY A 244 13.06 8.40 -26.50
C GLY A 244 13.81 8.26 -25.20
N LEU A 245 13.35 7.30 -24.41
CA LEU A 245 14.01 6.86 -23.19
C LEU A 245 15.48 6.50 -23.52
N SER A 246 16.44 7.16 -22.87
CA SER A 246 17.85 6.88 -23.12
C SER A 246 18.20 5.43 -22.79
N SER A 247 19.24 4.86 -23.41
CA SER A 247 19.67 3.49 -23.10
C SER A 247 19.95 3.29 -21.62
N PHE A 248 20.50 4.32 -20.95
CA PHE A 248 20.70 4.32 -19.50
C PHE A 248 19.36 4.30 -18.74
N ALA A 249 18.39 5.16 -19.11
CA ALA A 249 17.08 5.17 -18.49
C ALA A 249 16.33 3.83 -18.66
N LYS A 250 16.44 3.21 -19.85
CA LYS A 250 15.92 1.85 -20.09
C LYS A 250 16.60 0.83 -19.19
N ALA A 251 17.93 0.86 -19.07
CA ALA A 251 18.66 -0.06 -18.21
C ALA A 251 18.26 0.07 -16.74
N VAL A 252 18.14 1.29 -16.22
CA VAL A 252 17.68 1.56 -14.85
C VAL A 252 16.26 1.05 -14.65
N LEU A 253 15.34 1.38 -15.56
CA LEU A 253 13.95 0.95 -15.47
C LEU A 253 13.82 -0.58 -15.54
N THR A 254 14.54 -1.23 -16.46
CA THR A 254 14.57 -2.70 -16.55
C THR A 254 15.15 -3.33 -15.29
N ALA A 255 16.20 -2.76 -14.68
CA ALA A 255 16.74 -3.26 -13.42
C ALA A 255 15.73 -3.17 -12.27
N LEU A 256 14.97 -2.07 -12.19
CA LEU A 256 13.88 -1.92 -11.21
C LEU A 256 12.74 -2.92 -11.48
N LEU A 257 12.38 -3.16 -12.74
CA LEU A 257 11.36 -4.15 -13.10
C LEU A 257 11.81 -5.58 -12.76
N LEU A 258 13.09 -5.90 -13.02
CA LEU A 258 13.67 -7.19 -12.66
C LEU A 258 13.74 -7.38 -11.14
N SER A 259 14.02 -6.33 -10.37
CA SER A 259 13.98 -6.43 -8.91
C SER A 259 12.57 -6.70 -8.41
N VAL A 260 11.55 -6.04 -8.95
CA VAL A 260 10.14 -6.33 -8.60
C VAL A 260 9.75 -7.75 -9.04
N ALA A 261 10.17 -8.21 -10.23
CA ALA A 261 9.96 -9.58 -10.68
C ALA A 261 10.59 -10.62 -9.73
N ALA A 262 11.80 -10.36 -9.24
CA ALA A 262 12.45 -11.20 -8.23
C ALA A 262 11.67 -11.19 -6.90
N GLY A 263 11.15 -10.03 -6.47
CA GLY A 263 10.28 -9.91 -5.30
C GLY A 263 8.99 -10.70 -5.42
N ALA A 264 8.39 -10.78 -6.62
CA ALA A 264 7.23 -11.63 -6.87
C ALA A 264 7.58 -13.12 -6.72
N VAL A 265 8.72 -13.57 -7.25
CA VAL A 265 9.20 -14.96 -7.08
C VAL A 265 9.44 -15.27 -5.61
N TYR A 266 10.10 -14.36 -4.88
CA TYR A 266 10.28 -14.48 -3.44
C TYR A 266 8.95 -14.57 -2.70
N SER A 267 7.97 -13.72 -3.05
CA SER A 267 6.68 -13.71 -2.38
C SER A 267 5.91 -15.01 -2.60
N ALA A 268 5.96 -15.60 -3.79
CA ALA A 268 5.39 -16.92 -4.07
C ALA A 268 6.04 -18.04 -3.22
N SER A 269 7.36 -18.01 -3.05
CA SER A 269 8.05 -19.04 -2.25
C SER A 269 7.84 -18.85 -0.75
N ALA A 270 7.87 -17.60 -0.27
CA ALA A 270 7.63 -17.25 1.12
C ALA A 270 6.19 -17.58 1.54
N ALA A 271 5.20 -17.23 0.70
CA ALA A 271 3.80 -17.51 1.00
C ALA A 271 3.49 -19.01 1.07
N SER A 272 4.09 -19.83 0.20
CA SER A 272 3.88 -21.29 0.23
C SER A 272 4.50 -21.97 1.46
N SER A 273 5.55 -21.35 2.02
CA SER A 273 6.27 -21.84 3.20
C SER A 273 5.76 -21.24 4.52
N ALA A 274 4.89 -20.23 4.47
CA ALA A 274 4.36 -19.56 5.66
C ALA A 274 3.54 -20.52 6.52
N ARG A 275 3.87 -20.59 7.81
CA ARG A 275 3.21 -21.43 8.83
C ARG A 275 2.92 -20.65 10.11
N THR A 276 3.12 -19.34 10.11
CA THR A 276 2.92 -18.49 11.28
C THR A 276 1.44 -18.47 11.64
N VAL A 277 1.13 -18.79 12.90
CA VAL A 277 -0.24 -18.72 13.41
C VAL A 277 -0.44 -17.33 13.97
N SER A 278 -1.35 -16.57 13.37
CA SER A 278 -1.62 -15.19 13.74
C SER A 278 -3.05 -15.06 14.26
N LYS A 279 -3.24 -14.24 15.30
CA LYS A 279 -4.54 -13.95 15.92
C LYS A 279 -4.72 -12.49 16.22
N VAL A 280 -5.94 -11.99 16.04
CA VAL A 280 -6.39 -10.73 16.64
C VAL A 280 -7.02 -11.05 17.99
N LEU A 281 -6.40 -10.56 19.06
CA LEU A 281 -6.87 -10.69 20.42
C LEU A 281 -7.46 -9.35 20.87
N GLY A 282 -8.78 -9.27 21.01
CA GLY A 282 -9.46 -8.15 21.64
C GLY A 282 -9.21 -8.17 23.14
N VAL A 283 -8.51 -7.17 23.66
CA VAL A 283 -8.15 -7.08 25.09
C VAL A 283 -8.82 -5.88 25.70
N SER A 284 -9.59 -6.10 26.76
CA SER A 284 -10.16 -5.05 27.61
C SER A 284 -9.51 -5.11 29.00
N VAL A 285 -9.10 -3.95 29.51
CA VAL A 285 -8.46 -3.80 30.82
C VAL A 285 -9.15 -2.71 31.60
N SER A 286 -9.40 -2.97 32.88
CA SER A 286 -9.96 -2.01 33.83
C SER A 286 -9.01 -1.81 35.03
N TYR A 287 -8.68 -0.54 35.30
CA TYR A 287 -7.82 -0.10 36.40
C TYR A 287 -8.16 1.35 36.80
N GLN A 288 -8.12 1.69 38.09
CA GLN A 288 -8.35 3.06 38.58
C GLN A 288 -9.60 3.76 37.97
N ASP A 289 -10.72 3.04 37.85
CA ASP A 289 -11.98 3.50 37.21
C ASP A 289 -11.88 3.85 35.72
N VAL A 290 -10.77 3.53 35.06
CA VAL A 290 -10.57 3.64 33.61
C VAL A 290 -10.73 2.28 32.96
N VAL A 291 -11.50 2.22 31.86
CA VAL A 291 -11.63 1.04 31.01
C VAL A 291 -11.00 1.35 29.66
N GLU A 292 -9.99 0.56 29.28
CA GLU A 292 -9.34 0.64 27.98
C GLU A 292 -9.57 -0.67 27.21
N SER A 293 -9.70 -0.60 25.89
CA SER A 293 -9.81 -1.77 25.03
C SER A 293 -9.03 -1.57 23.74
N GLU A 294 -8.27 -2.58 23.33
CA GLU A 294 -7.49 -2.56 22.08
C GLU A 294 -7.35 -3.98 21.54
N SER A 295 -7.41 -4.12 20.22
CA SER A 295 -7.14 -5.39 19.54
C SER A 295 -5.64 -5.51 19.24
N VAL A 296 -5.02 -6.59 19.73
CA VAL A 296 -3.59 -6.85 19.59
C VAL A 296 -3.39 -8.04 18.66
N ILE A 297 -2.55 -7.91 17.63
CA ILE A 297 -2.21 -9.04 16.78
C ILE A 297 -1.07 -9.82 17.44
N VAL A 298 -1.30 -11.09 17.75
CA VAL A 298 -0.32 -12.03 18.30
C VAL A 298 0.07 -13.04 17.23
N GLN A 299 1.37 -13.22 17.01
CA GLN A 299 1.91 -14.12 15.99
C GLN A 299 2.81 -15.17 16.63
N LEU A 300 2.59 -16.42 16.27
CA LEU A 300 3.40 -17.57 16.66
C LEU A 300 4.18 -18.06 15.44
N SER A 301 5.51 -17.92 15.48
CA SER A 301 6.41 -18.41 14.44
C SER A 301 7.54 -19.22 15.08
N ASP A 302 7.70 -20.47 14.66
CA ASP A 302 8.77 -21.37 15.13
C ASP A 302 8.88 -21.46 16.67
N GLY A 303 7.73 -21.50 17.35
CA GLY A 303 7.66 -21.58 18.82
C GLY A 303 7.97 -20.26 19.55
N SER A 304 8.18 -19.17 18.83
CA SER A 304 8.35 -17.82 19.37
C SER A 304 7.10 -16.97 19.14
N VAL A 305 6.72 -16.17 20.14
CA VAL A 305 5.59 -15.25 20.04
C VAL A 305 6.05 -13.82 19.92
N SER A 306 5.50 -13.12 18.94
CA SER A 306 5.57 -11.66 18.79
C SER A 306 4.16 -11.06 18.78
N PHE A 307 4.07 -9.76 19.01
CA PHE A 307 2.80 -9.04 18.90
C PHE A 307 3.00 -7.60 18.44
N THR A 308 1.95 -7.00 17.87
CA THR A 308 1.98 -5.62 17.38
C THR A 308 2.16 -4.60 18.50
N PRO A 309 2.76 -3.42 18.22
CA PRO A 309 2.81 -2.33 19.19
C PRO A 309 1.42 -1.98 19.72
N ILE A 310 1.33 -1.73 21.03
CA ILE A 310 0.07 -1.50 21.76
C ILE A 310 0.02 -0.05 22.22
N THR A 311 -1.04 0.66 21.86
CA THR A 311 -1.23 2.09 22.15
C THR A 311 -1.81 2.33 23.54
N SER A 312 -2.83 1.56 23.95
CA SER A 312 -3.44 1.57 25.27
C SER A 312 -2.40 1.23 26.34
N SER A 313 -2.38 2.03 27.42
CA SER A 313 -1.40 1.86 28.48
C SER A 313 -1.71 0.64 29.35
N GLY A 314 -2.98 0.46 29.70
CA GLY A 314 -3.45 -0.69 30.49
C GLY A 314 -3.27 -2.01 29.74
N VAL A 315 -3.71 -2.06 28.47
CA VAL A 315 -3.55 -3.25 27.61
C VAL A 315 -2.07 -3.58 27.44
N ARG A 316 -1.22 -2.57 27.17
CA ARG A 316 0.23 -2.77 27.01
C ARG A 316 0.87 -3.35 28.27
N VAL A 317 0.46 -2.93 29.46
CA VAL A 317 0.99 -3.50 30.72
C VAL A 317 0.60 -4.97 30.83
N VAL A 318 -0.69 -5.29 30.73
CA VAL A 318 -1.22 -6.65 30.92
C VAL A 318 -0.62 -7.62 29.89
N VAL A 319 -0.65 -7.28 28.61
CA VAL A 319 -0.14 -8.16 27.53
C VAL A 319 1.36 -8.40 27.68
N ASN A 320 2.15 -7.37 28.01
CA ASN A 320 3.59 -7.55 28.27
C ASN A 320 3.86 -8.47 29.47
N ARG A 321 3.03 -8.44 30.52
CA ARG A 321 3.18 -9.35 31.68
C ARG A 321 2.81 -10.78 31.33
N LEU A 322 1.70 -10.98 30.61
CA LEU A 322 1.33 -12.30 30.10
C LEU A 322 2.43 -12.87 29.20
N SER A 323 3.01 -12.05 28.32
CA SER A 323 4.15 -12.43 27.48
C SER A 323 5.37 -12.81 28.33
N ALA A 324 5.76 -11.97 29.29
CA ALA A 324 6.92 -12.23 30.15
C ALA A 324 6.76 -13.43 31.09
N MET A 325 5.51 -13.87 31.34
CA MET A 325 5.19 -15.09 32.08
C MET A 325 5.07 -16.32 31.18
N ASN A 326 5.29 -16.21 29.86
CA ASN A 326 5.05 -17.25 28.86
C ASN A 326 3.59 -17.75 28.86
N LEU A 327 2.64 -16.83 29.08
CA LEU A 327 1.20 -17.15 29.12
C LEU A 327 0.45 -16.73 27.86
N LEU A 328 1.11 -16.00 26.94
CA LEU A 328 0.55 -15.80 25.59
C LEU A 328 0.67 -17.07 24.74
N PHE A 329 1.69 -17.90 24.99
CA PHE A 329 1.90 -19.19 24.33
C PHE A 329 2.66 -20.15 25.24
N ASP A 330 2.13 -21.36 25.36
CA ASP A 330 2.82 -22.52 25.93
C ASP A 330 2.26 -23.80 25.30
N GLU A 331 3.12 -24.57 24.64
CA GLU A 331 2.76 -25.85 24.01
C GLU A 331 2.11 -26.82 25.00
N LYS A 332 2.44 -26.75 26.30
CA LYS A 332 1.85 -27.59 27.34
C LYS A 332 0.36 -27.31 27.58
N TYR A 333 -0.08 -26.11 27.21
CA TYR A 333 -1.47 -25.67 27.37
C TYR A 333 -2.29 -25.83 26.09
N ALA A 334 -1.72 -26.38 25.01
CA ALA A 334 -2.43 -26.65 23.76
C ALA A 334 -3.76 -27.39 23.99
N GLY A 335 -4.85 -26.80 23.48
CA GLY A 335 -6.23 -27.31 23.57
C GLY A 335 -6.84 -27.27 24.97
N ARG A 336 -6.23 -26.57 25.94
CA ARG A 336 -6.64 -26.62 27.36
C ARG A 336 -7.08 -25.26 27.88
N THR A 337 -7.90 -25.31 28.93
CA THR A 337 -8.17 -24.18 29.80
C THR A 337 -7.46 -24.41 31.13
N VAL A 338 -6.69 -23.43 31.58
CA VAL A 338 -5.89 -23.48 32.79
C VAL A 338 -6.28 -22.34 33.72
N SER A 339 -6.30 -22.62 35.01
CA SER A 339 -6.43 -21.60 36.06
C SER A 339 -5.04 -21.33 36.61
N VAL A 340 -4.61 -20.07 36.54
CA VAL A 340 -3.33 -19.59 37.04
C VAL A 340 -3.59 -18.78 38.30
N ASP A 341 -2.95 -19.14 39.41
CA ASP A 341 -2.91 -18.35 40.65
C ASP A 341 -1.46 -18.36 41.14
N GLU A 342 -0.66 -17.44 40.60
CA GLU A 342 0.80 -17.42 40.77
C GLU A 342 1.32 -16.03 41.07
N SER A 343 2.40 -15.97 41.87
CA SER A 343 3.21 -14.76 42.01
C SER A 343 4.66 -15.03 41.63
N ARG A 344 5.15 -14.29 40.64
CA ARG A 344 6.51 -14.46 40.11
C ARG A 344 7.13 -13.13 39.74
N ARG A 345 8.44 -13.04 39.93
CA ARG A 345 9.26 -11.94 39.39
C ARG A 345 9.68 -12.28 37.96
N VAL A 346 9.31 -11.42 37.01
CA VAL A 346 9.64 -11.57 35.58
C VAL A 346 10.44 -10.35 35.09
N ARG A 347 11.08 -10.46 33.94
CA ARG A 347 11.80 -9.32 33.34
C ARG A 347 10.99 -8.76 32.17
N VAL A 348 10.78 -7.46 32.19
CA VAL A 348 10.16 -6.71 31.08
C VAL A 348 11.13 -5.63 30.66
N GLN A 349 11.55 -5.64 29.40
CA GLN A 349 12.62 -4.76 28.88
C GLN A 349 13.89 -4.79 29.75
N GLY A 350 14.26 -5.97 30.26
CA GLY A 350 15.44 -6.16 31.12
C GLY A 350 15.23 -5.80 32.60
N VAL A 351 14.16 -5.08 32.95
CA VAL A 351 13.85 -4.64 34.31
C VAL A 351 13.04 -5.71 35.05
N PRO A 352 13.44 -6.13 36.26
CA PRO A 352 12.67 -7.08 37.06
C PRO A 352 11.40 -6.41 37.62
N VAL A 353 10.25 -7.04 37.40
CA VAL A 353 8.94 -6.61 37.90
C VAL A 353 8.26 -7.77 38.62
N GLN A 354 7.60 -7.49 39.74
CA GLN A 354 6.77 -8.46 40.45
C GLN A 354 5.40 -8.53 39.80
N VAL A 355 4.94 -9.73 39.47
CA VAL A 355 3.60 -9.99 38.96
C VAL A 355 2.88 -10.95 39.90
N GLN A 356 1.65 -10.61 40.27
CA GLN A 356 0.67 -11.51 40.89
C GLN A 356 -0.47 -11.65 39.90
N LEU A 357 -0.75 -12.87 39.47
CA LEU A 357 -1.78 -13.16 38.48
C LEU A 357 -2.74 -14.20 39.02
N LYS A 358 -4.03 -13.87 38.95
CA LYS A 358 -5.12 -14.82 39.15
C LYS A 358 -6.05 -14.76 37.95
N ALA A 359 -6.01 -15.77 37.09
CA ALA A 359 -6.74 -15.76 35.83
C ALA A 359 -7.16 -17.17 35.38
N GLN A 360 -8.24 -17.24 34.61
CA GLN A 360 -8.59 -18.41 33.82
C GLN A 360 -8.24 -18.11 32.37
N LEU A 361 -7.39 -18.94 31.77
CA LEU A 361 -6.85 -18.76 30.41
C LEU A 361 -7.16 -20.00 29.57
N SER A 362 -7.62 -19.81 28.34
CA SER A 362 -7.90 -20.87 27.38
C SER A 362 -6.98 -20.74 26.18
N TYR A 363 -6.51 -21.85 25.64
CA TYR A 363 -5.55 -21.92 24.55
C TYR A 363 -6.10 -22.75 23.40
N ASP A 364 -5.65 -22.48 22.18
CA ASP A 364 -5.96 -23.29 21.01
C ASP A 364 -5.05 -24.52 20.90
N GLU A 365 -5.26 -25.31 19.84
CA GLU A 365 -4.46 -26.51 19.54
C GLU A 365 -2.96 -26.24 19.33
N TRP A 366 -2.58 -24.99 19.05
CA TRP A 366 -1.17 -24.60 18.95
C TRP A 366 -0.60 -24.14 20.31
N GLY A 367 -1.41 -24.03 21.36
CA GLY A 367 -0.98 -23.50 22.66
C GLY A 367 -0.92 -21.98 22.70
N LEU A 368 -1.54 -21.28 21.75
CA LEU A 368 -1.65 -19.82 21.72
C LEU A 368 -2.91 -19.37 22.47
N LEU A 369 -2.81 -18.28 23.25
CA LEU A 369 -3.92 -17.77 24.06
C LEU A 369 -5.12 -17.41 23.19
N THR A 370 -6.28 -17.97 23.51
CA THR A 370 -7.54 -17.73 22.79
C THR A 370 -8.49 -16.83 23.55
N SER A 371 -8.61 -17.05 24.85
CA SER A 371 -9.39 -16.20 25.72
C SER A 371 -8.83 -16.24 27.13
N GLY A 372 -9.10 -15.21 27.92
CA GLY A 372 -8.69 -15.20 29.30
C GLY A 372 -9.40 -14.10 30.09
N ARG A 373 -9.73 -14.39 31.34
CA ARG A 373 -10.27 -13.39 32.27
C ARG A 373 -9.59 -13.52 33.62
N GLY A 374 -9.21 -12.41 34.22
CA GLY A 374 -8.56 -12.44 35.51
C GLY A 374 -8.20 -11.07 36.08
N SER A 375 -7.49 -11.12 37.20
CA SER A 375 -6.92 -9.97 37.89
C SER A 375 -5.41 -10.10 37.98
N MET A 376 -4.70 -9.00 37.79
CA MET A 376 -3.26 -8.91 37.83
C MET A 376 -2.83 -7.74 38.73
N VAL A 377 -1.88 -7.97 39.63
CA VAL A 377 -1.24 -6.90 40.41
C VAL A 377 0.25 -6.89 40.08
N THR A 378 0.72 -5.84 39.43
CA THR A 378 2.10 -5.75 38.92
C THR A 378 2.71 -4.39 39.16
N ASP A 379 4.04 -4.37 39.26
CA ASP A 379 4.82 -3.13 39.17
C ASP A 379 4.71 -2.54 37.75
N VAL A 380 4.42 -1.24 37.64
CA VAL A 380 4.31 -0.52 36.37
C VAL A 380 5.63 0.20 36.07
N LEU A 381 6.14 0.04 34.84
CA LEU A 381 7.40 0.68 34.45
C LEU A 381 7.16 2.12 33.97
N GLN A 382 8.00 3.04 34.42
CA GLN A 382 8.09 4.39 33.89
C GLN A 382 9.35 4.47 33.02
N CYS A 383 9.15 4.54 31.70
CA CYS A 383 10.24 4.54 30.73
C CYS A 383 10.49 5.95 30.19
N SER A 384 11.76 6.33 30.15
CA SER A 384 12.27 7.55 29.52
C SER A 384 13.31 7.19 28.44
N TYR A 385 13.83 8.19 27.74
CA TYR A 385 14.93 8.00 26.79
C TYR A 385 16.18 7.35 27.42
N TYR A 386 16.40 7.53 28.73
CA TYR A 386 17.57 7.02 29.44
C TYR A 386 17.36 5.63 30.10
N GLY A 387 16.16 5.04 29.94
CA GLY A 387 15.83 3.72 30.49
C GLY A 387 14.50 3.69 31.24
N CYS A 388 14.16 2.50 31.73
CA CYS A 388 12.94 2.23 32.48
C CYS A 388 13.23 2.02 33.96
N VAL A 389 12.42 2.64 34.82
CA VAL A 389 12.45 2.44 36.27
C VAL A 389 11.14 1.82 36.76
N VAL A 390 11.20 1.10 37.87
CA VAL A 390 10.04 0.53 38.52
C VAL A 390 9.26 1.64 39.22
N GLY A 391 8.02 1.86 38.77
CA GLY A 391 7.06 2.79 39.38
C GLY A 391 6.14 2.09 40.37
N GLU A 392 4.95 2.66 40.57
CA GLU A 392 3.98 2.13 41.52
C GLU A 392 3.36 0.79 41.09
N ARG A 393 2.96 0.02 42.10
CA ARG A 393 2.28 -1.25 41.90
C ARG A 393 0.78 -1.00 41.71
N GLN A 394 0.23 -1.53 40.63
CA GLN A 394 -1.16 -1.30 40.24
C GLN A 394 -1.90 -2.62 40.05
N ALA A 395 -3.22 -2.57 40.28
CA ALA A 395 -4.14 -3.68 40.08
C ALA A 395 -4.93 -3.46 38.79
N PHE A 396 -5.00 -4.52 37.99
CA PHE A 396 -5.68 -4.57 36.70
C PHE A 396 -6.66 -5.74 36.73
N SER A 397 -7.86 -5.53 36.19
CA SER A 397 -8.74 -6.61 35.75
C SER A 397 -8.73 -6.64 34.24
N PHE A 398 -8.72 -7.83 33.65
CA PHE A 398 -8.65 -7.96 32.19
C PHE A 398 -9.55 -9.06 31.67
N GLU A 399 -9.97 -8.87 30.43
CA GLU A 399 -10.61 -9.85 29.59
C GLU A 399 -9.95 -9.82 28.21
N ALA A 400 -9.62 -10.99 27.69
CA ALA A 400 -9.03 -11.16 26.37
C ALA A 400 -9.85 -12.20 25.62
N THR A 401 -10.16 -11.94 24.35
CA THR A 401 -10.92 -12.85 23.48
C THR A 401 -10.39 -12.80 22.05
N THR A 402 -10.30 -13.95 21.40
CA THR A 402 -9.89 -14.01 19.99
C THR A 402 -11.03 -13.53 19.11
N GLU A 403 -10.78 -12.48 18.36
CA GLU A 403 -11.71 -11.93 17.37
C GLU A 403 -11.56 -12.65 16.02
N LYS A 404 -10.30 -12.95 15.64
CA LYS A 404 -9.96 -13.60 14.37
C LYS A 404 -8.66 -14.39 14.48
N SER A 405 -8.53 -15.48 13.74
CA SER A 405 -7.30 -16.28 13.62
C SER A 405 -7.04 -16.71 12.18
N TRP A 406 -5.78 -16.78 11.78
CA TRP A 406 -5.36 -17.26 10.47
C TRP A 406 -3.97 -17.90 10.55
N VAL A 407 -3.63 -18.71 9.54
CA VAL A 407 -2.33 -19.36 9.43
C VAL A 407 -1.66 -18.91 8.14
N GLY A 408 -0.51 -18.25 8.25
CA GLY A 408 0.22 -17.68 7.12
C GLY A 408 -0.66 -16.83 6.21
N TYR A 409 -0.74 -17.22 4.95
CA TYR A 409 -1.58 -16.58 3.93
C TYR A 409 -2.75 -17.46 3.48
N GLU A 410 -3.21 -18.38 4.34
CA GLU A 410 -4.30 -19.29 4.00
C GLU A 410 -5.56 -18.50 3.58
N GLY A 411 -6.14 -18.88 2.43
CA GLY A 411 -7.28 -18.18 1.84
C GLY A 411 -6.94 -16.87 1.12
N ILE A 412 -5.67 -16.46 1.03
CA ILE A 412 -5.24 -15.31 0.23
C ILE A 412 -4.45 -15.84 -0.97
N PRO A 413 -4.81 -15.51 -2.22
CA PRO A 413 -4.16 -16.07 -3.42
C PRO A 413 -2.79 -15.41 -3.72
N VAL A 414 -1.91 -15.33 -2.72
CA VAL A 414 -0.61 -14.64 -2.82
C VAL A 414 0.29 -15.30 -3.87
N VAL A 415 0.29 -16.63 -3.95
CA VAL A 415 1.13 -17.38 -4.90
C VAL A 415 0.68 -17.12 -6.34
N GLU A 416 -0.63 -17.23 -6.60
CA GLU A 416 -1.22 -17.02 -7.92
C GLU A 416 -1.00 -15.58 -8.38
N LEU A 417 -1.27 -14.61 -7.50
CA LEU A 417 -1.09 -13.20 -7.80
C LEU A 417 0.40 -12.84 -7.98
N SER A 418 1.31 -13.51 -7.28
CA SER A 418 2.76 -13.36 -7.50
C SER A 418 3.19 -13.83 -8.89
N VAL A 419 2.63 -14.94 -9.38
CA VAL A 419 2.86 -15.42 -10.75
C VAL A 419 2.32 -14.42 -11.77
N VAL A 420 1.13 -13.86 -11.53
CA VAL A 420 0.57 -12.79 -12.38
C VAL A 420 1.48 -11.56 -12.37
N SER A 421 1.93 -11.09 -11.20
CA SER A 421 2.84 -9.96 -11.07
C SER A 421 4.15 -10.19 -11.83
N LEU A 422 4.72 -11.40 -11.78
CA LEU A 422 5.89 -11.77 -12.56
C LEU A 422 5.63 -11.63 -14.07
N ALA A 423 4.53 -12.17 -14.57
CA ALA A 423 4.16 -12.08 -15.99
C ALA A 423 3.97 -10.62 -16.44
N VAL A 424 3.33 -9.80 -15.60
CA VAL A 424 3.12 -8.36 -15.85
C VAL A 424 4.45 -7.60 -15.85
N CYS A 425 5.38 -7.92 -14.95
CA CYS A 425 6.74 -7.36 -14.98
C CYS A 425 7.49 -7.70 -16.27
N LEU A 426 7.42 -8.96 -16.73
CA LEU A 426 8.05 -9.39 -17.99
C LEU A 426 7.45 -8.66 -19.20
N ALA A 427 6.13 -8.50 -19.23
CA ALA A 427 5.45 -7.72 -20.27
C ALA A 427 5.87 -6.24 -20.25
N ALA A 428 6.00 -5.64 -19.06
CA ALA A 428 6.50 -4.27 -18.92
C ALA A 428 7.96 -4.13 -19.40
N ILE A 429 8.84 -5.11 -19.12
CA ILE A 429 10.22 -5.11 -19.61
C ILE A 429 10.25 -5.13 -21.14
N LEU A 430 9.41 -5.95 -21.78
CA LEU A 430 9.27 -6.00 -23.24
C LEU A 430 8.78 -4.66 -23.80
N ALA A 431 7.83 -4.00 -23.13
CA ALA A 431 7.36 -2.68 -23.51
C ALA A 431 8.47 -1.62 -23.39
N VAL A 432 9.26 -1.64 -22.31
CA VAL A 432 10.39 -0.72 -22.11
C VAL A 432 11.48 -0.93 -23.16
N ALA A 433 11.77 -2.18 -23.53
CA ALA A 433 12.72 -2.49 -24.59
C ALA A 433 12.32 -1.80 -25.92
N ARG A 434 11.01 -1.81 -26.22
CA ARG A 434 10.37 -1.25 -27.41
C ARG A 434 9.87 0.19 -27.26
N ALA A 435 10.33 0.94 -26.26
CA ALA A 435 9.78 2.25 -25.90
C ALA A 435 9.72 3.26 -27.08
N GLU A 436 10.68 3.20 -27.99
CA GLU A 436 10.75 4.01 -29.22
C GLU A 436 9.53 3.84 -30.14
N HIS A 437 8.78 2.75 -30.03
CA HIS A 437 7.55 2.54 -30.80
C HIS A 437 6.35 3.29 -30.23
N TYR A 438 6.38 3.69 -28.96
CA TYR A 438 5.25 4.30 -28.26
C TYR A 438 5.38 5.82 -28.13
N GLU A 439 6.61 6.34 -28.23
CA GLU A 439 6.86 7.76 -28.12
C GLU A 439 6.20 8.56 -29.25
N ILE A 440 5.56 9.66 -28.90
CA ILE A 440 4.75 10.43 -29.84
C ILE A 440 5.51 11.63 -30.44
N ALA A 441 6.39 12.29 -29.67
CA ALA A 441 7.17 13.42 -30.15
C ALA A 441 8.33 13.78 -29.20
N PRO A 442 9.44 14.35 -29.70
CA PRO A 442 10.72 14.41 -28.98
C PRO A 442 10.83 15.58 -28.00
N SER A 443 11.60 15.38 -26.94
CA SER A 443 12.15 16.47 -26.13
C SER A 443 13.21 17.25 -26.87
N SER A 444 12.94 18.55 -27.00
CA SER A 444 13.86 19.70 -27.06
C SER A 444 15.21 19.45 -27.72
#